data_AF-A0A7Z8PFZ0-F1
#
_entry.id   AF-A0A7Z8PFZ0-F1
#
_cell.length_a   1.000
_cell.length_b   1.000
_cell.length_c   1.000
_cell.angle_alpha   90.00
_cell.angle_beta   90.00
_cell.angle_gamma   90.00
#
_symmetry.space_group_name_H-M   'P 1'
#
loop_
_entity.id
_entity.type
_entity.pdbx_description
1 polymer ?
#
loop_
_entity_poly.entity_id
_entity_poly.type
_entity_poly.pdbx_seq_one_letter_code
_entity_poly.pdbx_strand_id
1 'polypeptide(L)'
;MAFRFWRRVRLAPGVTLNLSKSNASLSFGPRGAKYTISPRGNRATAGLPGTGLFYTVHDRKRAGRGGAAPAPSVPQRDRLKLGFFQRLMTPAEEKRFID
;
A
#
# COMPACT_ATOMS: atom_id res chain seq x y z
N MET A 1 24.34 6.26 14.07
CA MET A 1 25.06 5.89 12.83
C MET A 1 25.07 7.10 11.90
N ALA A 2 26.26 7.64 11.58
CA ALA A 2 26.41 8.95 10.95
C ALA A 2 26.17 8.99 9.43
N PHE A 3 26.20 7.85 8.72
CA PHE A 3 25.99 7.80 7.26
C PHE A 3 24.58 7.38 6.87
N ARG A 4 23.81 8.32 6.31
CA ARG A 4 22.48 8.08 5.72
C ARG A 4 22.61 8.10 4.19
N PHE A 5 22.41 6.96 3.53
CA PHE A 5 22.40 6.87 2.07
C PHE A 5 20.97 6.96 1.53
N TRP A 6 20.69 8.06 0.82
CA TRP A 6 19.48 8.25 0.03
C TRP A 6 19.83 9.06 -1.22
N ARG A 7 19.49 8.53 -2.40
CA ARG A 7 19.76 9.19 -3.67
C ARG A 7 18.57 9.01 -4.60
N ARG A 8 18.04 10.12 -5.12
CA ARG A 8 17.04 10.10 -6.20
C ARG A 8 17.72 10.47 -7.51
N VAL A 9 17.67 9.58 -8.49
CA VAL A 9 18.23 9.79 -9.83
C VAL A 9 17.09 9.87 -10.83
N ARG A 10 17.07 10.91 -11.67
CA ARG A 10 16.17 11.00 -12.82
C ARG A 10 16.88 10.37 -14.00
N LEU A 11 16.30 9.31 -14.58
CA LEU A 11 16.89 8.61 -15.72
C LEU A 11 16.39 9.19 -17.04
N ALA A 12 15.10 9.52 -17.09
CA ALA A 12 14.44 10.11 -18.25
C ALA A 12 13.24 10.97 -17.77
N PRO A 13 12.67 11.83 -18.63
CA PRO A 13 11.40 12.48 -18.34
C PRO A 13 10.32 11.45 -17.98
N GLY A 14 9.75 11.56 -16.78
CA GLY A 14 8.77 10.60 -16.27
C GLY A 14 9.36 9.35 -15.62
N VAL A 15 10.67 9.12 -15.62
CA VAL A 15 11.32 7.96 -14.98
C VAL A 15 12.30 8.39 -13.88
N THR A 16 12.05 7.92 -12.65
CA THR A 16 12.85 8.23 -11.47
C THR A 16 13.23 6.98 -10.71
N LEU A 17 14.50 6.85 -10.36
CA LEU A 17 15.03 5.81 -9.50
C LEU A 17 15.29 6.38 -8.10
N ASN A 18 14.73 5.77 -7.07
CA ASN A 18 15.00 6.09 -5.66
C ASN A 18 15.86 4.98 -5.07
N LEU A 19 17.09 5.32 -4.70
CA LEU A 19 18.05 4.43 -4.06
C LEU A 19 18.15 4.77 -2.57
N SER A 20 18.06 3.75 -1.73
CA SER A 20 18.26 3.84 -0.28
C SER A 20 19.18 2.71 0.19
N LYS A 21 19.67 2.79 1.43
CA LYS A 21 20.55 1.76 2.01
C LYS A 21 20.01 0.33 1.87
N SER A 22 18.70 0.14 1.97
CA SER A 22 18.09 -1.20 2.00
C SER A 22 17.33 -1.57 0.74
N ASN A 23 16.92 -0.60 -0.09
CA ASN A 23 16.03 -0.84 -1.21
C ASN A 23 16.22 0.18 -2.32
N ALA A 24 16.01 -0.27 -3.56
CA ALA A 24 15.85 0.58 -4.74
C ALA A 24 14.40 0.52 -5.22
N SER A 25 13.81 1.65 -5.63
CA SER A 25 12.50 1.67 -6.30
C SER A 25 12.55 2.51 -7.55
N LEU A 26 11.90 2.02 -8.60
CA LEU A 26 11.81 2.70 -9.89
C LEU A 26 10.37 3.17 -10.07
N SER A 27 10.17 4.46 -10.32
CA SER A 27 8.87 5.00 -10.72
C SER A 27 8.95 5.47 -12.16
N PHE A 28 7.97 5.11 -12.98
CA PHE A 28 7.83 5.57 -14.35
C PHE A 28 6.39 5.99 -14.67
N GLY A 29 6.24 7.04 -15.48
CA GLY A 29 4.98 7.47 -16.06
C GLY A 29 4.64 8.95 -15.85
N PRO A 30 3.77 9.53 -16.70
CA PRO A 30 3.37 10.93 -16.65
C PRO A 30 2.43 11.23 -15.48
N ARG A 31 2.07 12.51 -15.33
CA ARG A 31 1.02 12.93 -14.37
C ARG A 31 -0.29 12.24 -14.74
N GLY A 32 -0.93 11.56 -13.77
CA GLY A 32 -2.16 10.80 -13.98
C GLY A 32 -1.96 9.32 -14.32
N ALA A 33 -0.77 8.87 -14.72
CA ALA A 33 -0.50 7.45 -14.99
C ALA A 33 0.91 7.09 -14.50
N LYS A 34 1.05 6.79 -13.20
CA LYS A 34 2.33 6.53 -12.56
C LYS A 34 2.41 5.10 -12.07
N TYR A 35 3.44 4.38 -12.50
CA TYR A 35 3.76 3.06 -12.01
C TYR A 35 5.06 3.08 -11.19
N THR A 36 5.10 2.37 -10.09
CA THR A 36 6.27 2.26 -9.23
C THR A 36 6.54 0.80 -8.91
N ILE A 37 7.74 0.34 -9.26
CA ILE A 37 8.25 -0.98 -8.95
C ILE A 37 9.16 -0.85 -7.74
N SER A 38 8.88 -1.61 -6.69
CA SER A 38 9.77 -1.69 -5.52
C SER A 38 9.80 -3.10 -4.95
N PRO A 39 10.88 -3.48 -4.25
CA PRO A 39 10.96 -4.74 -3.52
C PRO A 39 9.85 -4.94 -2.48
N ARG A 40 9.23 -3.85 -1.99
CA ARG A 40 8.13 -3.89 -1.01
C ARG A 40 6.74 -4.02 -1.65
N GLY A 41 6.68 -4.04 -2.97
CA GLY A 41 5.44 -4.05 -3.73
C GLY A 41 5.41 -3.01 -4.85
N ASN A 42 4.52 -3.27 -5.80
CA ASN A 42 4.26 -2.40 -6.92
C ASN A 42 3.12 -1.44 -6.57
N ARG A 43 3.21 -0.21 -7.06
CA ARG A 43 2.16 0.80 -6.91
C ARG A 43 1.82 1.34 -8.28
N ALA A 44 0.59 1.15 -8.72
CA ALA A 44 0.05 1.76 -9.93
C ALA A 44 -0.92 2.86 -9.55
N THR A 45 -0.81 4.03 -10.17
CA THR A 45 -1.75 5.13 -10.00
C THR A 45 -2.25 5.53 -11.38
N ALA A 46 -3.56 5.45 -11.58
CA ALA A 46 -4.25 5.92 -12.77
C ALA A 46 -5.27 6.99 -12.35
N GLY A 47 -5.35 8.10 -13.06
CA GLY A 47 -6.21 9.21 -12.70
C GLY A 47 -6.47 10.12 -13.89
N LEU A 48 -7.62 10.78 -13.85
CA LEU A 48 -8.05 11.72 -14.87
C LEU A 48 -7.47 13.11 -14.52
N PRO A 49 -6.60 13.68 -15.36
CA PRO A 49 -6.04 15.00 -15.11
C PRO A 49 -7.15 16.05 -15.19
N GLY A 50 -7.13 17.02 -14.27
CA GLY A 50 -8.11 18.13 -14.24
C GLY A 50 -9.41 17.85 -13.47
N THR A 51 -9.74 16.60 -13.16
CA THR A 51 -10.96 16.25 -12.40
C THR A 51 -10.70 15.96 -10.92
N GLY A 52 -9.44 15.77 -10.53
CA GLY A 52 -9.06 15.37 -9.17
C GLY A 52 -9.31 13.89 -8.86
N LEU A 53 -9.80 13.11 -9.83
CA LEU A 53 -10.06 11.69 -9.66
C LEU A 53 -8.80 10.87 -9.92
N PHE A 54 -8.37 10.12 -8.90
CA PHE A 54 -7.26 9.18 -9.01
C PHE A 54 -7.59 7.86 -8.30
N TYR A 55 -7.16 6.77 -8.90
CA TYR A 55 -7.21 5.44 -8.34
C TYR A 55 -5.78 4.91 -8.18
N THR A 56 -5.47 4.38 -7.01
CA THR A 56 -4.16 3.80 -6.72
C THR A 56 -4.29 2.36 -6.29
N VAL A 57 -3.63 1.48 -7.02
CA VAL A 57 -3.51 0.06 -6.71
C VAL A 57 -2.16 -0.20 -6.05
N HIS A 58 -2.20 -0.93 -4.94
CA HIS A 58 -1.02 -1.40 -4.23
C HIS A 58 -0.94 -2.91 -4.32
N ASP A 59 -0.07 -3.41 -5.18
CA ASP A 59 0.26 -4.83 -5.22
C ASP A 59 1.44 -5.09 -4.28
N ARG A 60 1.12 -5.44 -3.03
CA ARG A 60 2.13 -5.86 -2.07
C ARG A 60 2.55 -7.28 -2.43
N LYS A 61 3.63 -7.41 -3.22
CA LYS A 61 4.37 -8.67 -3.23
C LYS A 61 4.74 -8.99 -1.78
N ARG A 62 4.20 -10.09 -1.25
CA ARG A 62 4.64 -10.74 -0.01
C ARG A 62 6.05 -11.27 -0.26
N ALA A 63 7.03 -10.38 -0.45
CA ALA A 63 8.42 -10.74 -0.31
C ALA A 63 8.56 -11.20 1.14
N GLY A 64 8.80 -12.50 1.31
CA GLY A 64 8.82 -13.16 2.61
C GLY A 64 9.60 -12.33 3.62
N ARG A 65 8.98 -12.09 4.77
CA ARG A 65 9.69 -11.61 5.95
C ARG A 65 10.75 -12.65 6.31
N GLY A 66 11.96 -12.48 5.85
CA GLY A 66 13.13 -12.76 6.68
C GLY A 66 13.15 -11.71 7.78
N GLY A 67 12.63 -12.06 8.96
CA GLY A 67 12.57 -11.18 10.12
C GLY A 67 11.15 -10.80 10.52
N ALA A 68 10.53 -11.63 11.34
CA ALA A 68 9.45 -11.19 12.20
C ALA A 68 10.01 -10.10 13.14
N ALA A 69 9.53 -8.86 13.01
CA ALA A 69 9.50 -7.99 14.17
C ALA A 69 8.50 -8.62 15.16
N PRO A 70 8.85 -8.83 16.44
CA PRO A 70 7.90 -9.37 17.40
C PRO A 70 6.67 -8.47 17.44
N ALA A 71 5.50 -9.06 17.22
CA ALA A 71 4.26 -8.33 17.38
C ALA A 71 4.19 -7.85 18.85
N PRO A 72 3.82 -6.59 19.13
CA PRO A 72 3.55 -6.17 20.49
C PRO A 72 2.40 -7.04 21.02
N SER A 73 2.64 -7.76 22.12
CA SER A 73 1.62 -8.52 22.82
C SER A 73 0.63 -7.56 23.45
N VAL A 74 -0.43 -7.23 22.71
CA VAL A 74 -1.56 -6.48 23.26
C VAL A 74 -2.35 -7.42 24.17
N PRO A 75 -2.52 -7.12 25.47
CA PRO A 75 -3.30 -7.96 26.36
C PRO A 75 -4.76 -8.01 25.87
N GLN A 76 -5.32 -9.22 25.84
CA GLN A 76 -6.62 -9.60 25.29
C GLN A 76 -7.84 -8.96 25.99
N ARG A 77 -7.63 -7.98 26.88
CA ARG A 77 -8.64 -7.33 27.71
C ARG A 77 -9.46 -6.25 26.99
N ASP A 78 -9.00 -5.76 25.84
CA ASP A 78 -9.76 -4.76 25.06
C ASP A 78 -10.64 -5.39 23.96
N ARG A 79 -10.93 -6.70 24.07
CA ARG A 79 -11.80 -7.41 23.13
C ARG A 79 -13.28 -7.30 23.47
N LEU A 80 -13.75 -6.14 23.92
CA LEU A 80 -15.18 -5.86 24.10
C LEU A 80 -15.42 -4.35 23.95
N LYS A 81 -15.88 -3.93 22.77
CA LYS A 81 -17.16 -3.24 22.53
C LYS A 81 -17.36 -3.15 21.02
N LEU A 82 -18.20 -4.04 20.49
CA LEU A 82 -18.80 -3.91 19.17
C LEU A 82 -19.37 -2.49 19.06
N GLY A 83 -18.90 -1.73 18.08
CA GLY A 83 -19.41 -0.38 17.84
C GLY A 83 -20.91 -0.45 17.58
N PHE A 84 -21.67 0.43 18.24
CA PHE A 84 -23.11 0.65 18.06
C PHE A 84 -23.57 0.63 16.58
N PHE A 85 -22.72 1.11 15.67
CA PHE A 85 -22.97 1.16 14.24
C PHE A 85 -22.90 -0.19 13.49
N GLN A 86 -22.25 -1.23 14.05
CA GLN A 86 -22.18 -2.57 13.44
C GLN A 86 -23.49 -3.37 13.58
N ARG A 87 -24.39 -2.96 14.48
CA ARG A 87 -25.74 -3.54 14.59
C ARG A 87 -26.78 -2.90 13.66
N LEU A 88 -26.55 -1.67 13.21
CA LEU A 88 -27.50 -0.96 12.34
C LEU A 88 -27.43 -1.39 10.87
N MET A 89 -26.32 -1.99 10.46
CA MET A 89 -26.07 -2.39 9.06
C MET A 89 -25.74 -3.88 8.97
N THR A 90 -26.54 -4.72 9.64
CA THR A 90 -26.63 -6.13 9.27
C THR A 90 -28.09 -6.45 8.94
N PRO A 91 -28.51 -6.39 7.67
CA PRO A 91 -29.66 -7.14 7.23
C PRO A 91 -29.20 -8.57 6.95
N ALA A 92 -29.73 -9.49 7.76
CA ALA A 92 -29.79 -10.89 7.42
C ALA A 92 -30.74 -11.05 6.24
N GLU A 93 -30.26 -11.38 5.02
CA GLU A 93 -31.13 -12.01 3.99
C GLU A 93 -30.48 -12.56 2.70
N GLU A 94 -29.19 -12.42 2.40
CA GLU A 94 -28.62 -12.99 1.15
C GLU A 94 -27.82 -14.30 1.36
N LYS A 95 -28.41 -15.29 2.04
CA LYS A 95 -27.85 -16.66 2.15
C LYS A 95 -28.69 -17.74 1.45
N ARG A 96 -29.57 -17.37 0.51
CA ARG A 96 -30.52 -18.31 -0.12
C ARG A 96 -30.58 -18.30 -1.65
N PHE A 97 -29.56 -17.81 -2.36
CA PHE A 97 -29.65 -17.75 -3.84
C PHE A 97 -28.47 -18.28 -4.65
N ILE A 98 -27.54 -19.02 -4.05
CA ILE A 98 -26.64 -19.88 -4.83
C ILE A 98 -26.44 -21.16 -4.00
N ASP A 99 -27.22 -22.19 -4.33
CA ASP A 99 -27.02 -23.59 -3.95
C ASP A 99 -25.64 -24.11 -4.37
#